data_AF-Q6BS77-F1
#
_entry.id   AF-Q6BS77-F1
#
_cell.length_a   1.000
_cell.length_b   1.000
_cell.length_c   1.000
_cell.angle_alpha   90.00
_cell.angle_beta   90.00
_cell.angle_gamma   90.00
#
_symmetry.space_group_name_H-M   'P 1'
#
loop_
_entity.id
_entity.type
_entity.pdbx_description
1 polymer ?
#
loop_
_entity_poly.entity_id
_entity_poly.type
_entity_poly.pdbx_seq_one_letter_code
_entity_poly.pdbx_strand_id
1 'polypeptide(L)'
;MSSFNDSLDDCLVTLYDYSSNFYINVELIQKLAQHLKLDTFVDKDAYSHIFEPTKSSERVKFQRLSIAGSFILIDIDFTEINKIIKVSLSLANHIDETNGNIPNFDLKSHVTIGEKDEQGNMLVEIDSTENKLTFLTKGNQEAEPSADDILLSSLQAEKLGKFPFNLKFLATLDRLSSTDEDLFLYLDKTAVILQTAYLLETKHNEDWLYTEGLYTSVGKISTNDPKSSQLGVFIDFWNDFRYINHEYTTSDSSTLLMGNSYKGFLNIKASNSTQKDYLLQNKESIWKLVGRDEVIESYKLAFNDGPQPKAPSTATSSIKSSNKNNSNWILSLDLNYPVFVHLQVLEFLGITDYEKSNEKIIDSDLFDKLNDSNEYNYNSGINKDSPSKLHITQQISQEYIPLTSVSLNSLTNLIQLIPLFRNYIVLANLLRTLIKETASNPFIFVGINGVSTRAGEMSTETKNRLKASLKLPDDVTDEELMGLSAVSDNSAFSTAQINKPNTVDLTSFMNDGLSEVEKPPASIEDSYISFSLDDIDYCSSTYDLLISIDGLLVNSKDELVDFEVKFKISNGVMSKIKPDDQEDVNMDDDNESIDKNEKFIKGLNVTEDIIKVLKYVYLD
;
A
#
# COMPACT_ATOMS: atom_id res chain seq x y z
N MET A 1 -0.37 3.83 42.03
CA MET A 1 0.64 2.79 41.71
C MET A 1 0.39 2.12 40.36
N SER A 2 -0.82 2.11 39.80
CA SER A 2 -1.09 1.58 38.44
C SER A 2 -0.34 2.35 37.35
N SER A 3 -0.37 3.69 37.37
CA SER A 3 0.24 4.52 36.32
C SER A 3 1.75 4.33 36.14
N PHE A 4 2.48 3.91 37.18
CA PHE A 4 3.93 3.66 37.07
C PHE A 4 4.21 2.34 36.35
N ASN A 5 3.41 1.30 36.61
CA ASN A 5 3.55 0.04 35.89
C ASN A 5 3.10 0.20 34.44
N ASP A 6 2.01 0.94 34.20
CA ASP A 6 1.51 1.22 32.85
C ASP A 6 2.58 1.97 32.02
N SER A 7 3.21 3.01 32.58
CA SER A 7 4.30 3.73 31.91
C SER A 7 5.57 2.90 31.73
N LEU A 8 5.83 1.93 32.61
CA LEU A 8 6.97 1.03 32.49
C LEU A 8 6.73 0.00 31.37
N ASP A 9 5.52 -0.52 31.26
CA ASP A 9 5.08 -1.38 30.16
C ASP A 9 5.16 -0.63 28.83
N ASP A 10 4.70 0.62 28.75
CA ASP A 10 4.84 1.47 27.56
C ASP A 10 6.32 1.68 27.16
N CYS A 11 7.20 1.90 28.14
CA CYS A 11 8.64 2.03 27.90
C CYS A 11 9.24 0.71 27.37
N LEU A 12 8.82 -0.43 27.89
CA LEU A 12 9.27 -1.75 27.45
C LEU A 12 8.77 -2.07 26.03
N VAL A 13 7.52 -1.71 25.71
CA VAL A 13 6.97 -1.83 24.35
C VAL A 13 7.79 -0.97 23.38
N THR A 14 8.04 0.29 23.73
CA THR A 14 8.86 1.19 22.90
C THR A 14 10.29 0.65 22.71
N LEU A 15 10.87 0.08 23.77
CA LEU A 15 12.20 -0.52 23.71
C LEU A 15 12.22 -1.78 22.85
N TYR A 16 11.15 -2.57 22.89
CA TYR A 16 10.95 -3.71 22.01
C TYR A 16 10.81 -3.27 20.55
N ASP A 17 10.06 -2.20 20.28
CA ASP A 17 9.90 -1.68 18.92
C ASP A 17 11.22 -1.10 18.38
N TYR A 18 12.10 -0.60 19.26
CA TYR A 18 13.47 -0.20 18.90
C TYR A 18 14.46 -1.36 18.77
N SER A 19 14.10 -2.58 19.20
CA SER A 19 15.03 -3.70 19.37
C SER A 19 15.68 -4.20 18.07
N SER A 20 15.08 -3.88 16.91
CA SER A 20 15.67 -4.10 15.59
C SER A 20 17.08 -3.52 15.42
N ASN A 21 17.40 -2.47 16.19
CA ASN A 21 18.70 -1.79 16.12
C ASN A 21 19.77 -2.40 17.03
N PHE A 22 19.42 -3.36 17.89
CA PHE A 22 20.36 -3.94 18.84
C PHE A 22 21.30 -4.95 18.16
N TYR A 23 22.51 -5.06 18.69
CA TYR A 23 23.48 -6.06 18.26
C TYR A 23 23.01 -7.47 18.60
N ILE A 24 23.34 -8.43 17.73
CA ILE A 24 23.03 -9.83 17.97
C ILE A 24 23.81 -10.32 19.20
N ASN A 25 23.07 -10.79 20.21
CA ASN A 25 23.62 -11.37 21.42
C ASN A 25 22.62 -12.38 22.01
N VAL A 26 23.10 -13.56 22.41
CA VAL A 26 22.28 -14.62 23.03
C VAL A 26 21.46 -14.11 24.22
N GLU A 27 22.06 -13.33 25.12
CA GLU A 27 21.37 -12.81 26.32
C GLU A 27 20.26 -11.82 25.97
N LEU A 28 20.46 -11.03 24.91
CA LEU A 28 19.49 -10.05 24.45
C LEU A 28 18.29 -10.77 23.81
N ILE A 29 18.53 -11.74 22.93
CA ILE A 29 17.48 -12.56 22.31
C ILE A 29 16.70 -13.30 23.41
N GLN A 30 17.39 -13.85 24.41
CA GLN A 30 16.77 -14.49 25.56
C GLN A 30 15.84 -13.53 26.33
N LYS A 31 16.28 -12.30 26.62
CA LYS A 31 15.46 -11.30 27.31
C LYS A 31 14.25 -10.86 26.49
N LEU A 32 14.40 -10.71 25.16
CA LEU A 32 13.30 -10.38 24.27
C LEU A 32 12.24 -11.49 24.26
N ALA A 33 12.66 -12.75 24.18
CA ALA A 33 11.75 -13.90 24.25
C ALA A 33 11.04 -14.00 25.61
N GLN A 34 11.76 -13.79 26.72
CA GLN A 34 11.18 -13.77 28.06
C GLN A 34 10.16 -12.64 28.25
N HIS A 35 10.40 -11.47 27.66
CA HIS A 35 9.44 -10.35 27.66
C HIS A 35 8.11 -10.74 26.97
N LEU A 36 8.19 -11.54 25.91
CA LEU A 36 7.02 -12.11 25.22
C LEU A 36 6.38 -13.30 25.95
N LYS A 37 6.88 -13.66 27.15
CA LYS A 37 6.44 -14.81 27.96
C LYS A 37 6.71 -16.17 27.32
N LEU A 38 7.75 -16.26 26.49
CA LEU A 38 8.25 -17.53 25.97
C LEU A 38 9.30 -18.11 26.92
N ASP A 39 9.31 -19.43 27.05
CA ASP A 39 10.32 -20.15 27.82
C ASP A 39 11.63 -20.20 27.03
N THR A 40 12.76 -20.05 27.73
CA THR A 40 14.08 -20.02 27.09
C THR A 40 15.04 -20.97 27.78
N PHE A 41 15.77 -21.76 27.00
CA PHE A 41 16.77 -22.69 27.47
C PHE A 41 18.07 -22.50 26.69
N VAL A 42 19.21 -22.51 27.40
CA VAL A 42 20.53 -22.33 26.80
C VAL A 42 21.38 -23.56 27.08
N ASP A 43 21.64 -24.34 26.03
CA ASP A 43 22.59 -25.45 26.08
C ASP A 43 23.98 -24.95 25.64
N LYS A 44 24.95 -25.01 26.55
CA LYS A 44 26.33 -24.57 26.31
C LYS A 44 27.24 -25.68 25.80
N ASP A 45 26.77 -26.93 25.76
CA ASP A 45 27.56 -28.12 25.45
C ASP A 45 26.97 -28.94 24.27
N ALA A 46 26.26 -28.29 23.36
CA ALA A 46 25.72 -28.91 22.16
C ALA A 46 26.81 -29.13 21.07
N TYR A 47 26.65 -30.19 20.27
CA TYR A 47 27.56 -30.57 19.20
C TYR A 47 26.81 -30.83 17.90
N SER A 48 27.30 -30.33 16.77
CA SER A 48 26.59 -30.48 15.50
C SER A 48 26.94 -31.80 14.83
N HIS A 49 25.92 -32.51 14.38
CA HIS A 49 26.06 -33.67 13.50
C HIS A 49 26.02 -33.28 12.01
N ILE A 50 26.04 -31.97 11.69
CA ILE A 50 25.50 -31.42 10.43
C ILE A 50 26.51 -31.38 9.28
N PHE A 51 27.81 -31.59 9.50
CA PHE A 51 28.72 -31.76 8.37
C PHE A 51 28.77 -33.23 7.95
N GLU A 52 28.19 -33.53 6.78
CA GLU A 52 28.32 -34.82 6.11
C GLU A 52 29.78 -35.31 6.11
N PRO A 53 30.02 -36.63 6.20
CA PRO A 53 31.30 -37.22 6.52
C PRO A 53 32.26 -37.16 5.32
N THR A 54 32.80 -35.98 5.02
CA THR A 54 33.96 -35.84 4.14
C THR A 54 35.21 -35.56 4.95
N LYS A 55 35.82 -36.67 5.39
CA LYS A 55 37.25 -36.86 5.76
C LYS A 55 37.94 -35.95 6.80
N SER A 56 37.25 -35.02 7.46
CA SER A 56 37.74 -34.39 8.70
C SER A 56 36.59 -34.19 9.69
N SER A 57 36.43 -35.17 10.58
CA SER A 57 35.45 -35.18 11.66
C SER A 57 35.84 -34.24 12.80
N GLU A 58 35.78 -32.93 12.57
CA GLU A 58 35.78 -31.93 13.64
C GLU A 58 34.33 -31.62 14.02
N ARG A 59 33.89 -32.16 15.17
CA ARG A 59 32.63 -31.74 15.80
C ARG A 59 32.79 -30.30 16.26
N VAL A 60 32.14 -29.36 15.58
CA VAL A 60 32.13 -27.96 16.01
C VAL A 60 31.22 -27.87 17.24
N LYS A 61 31.81 -27.46 18.37
CA LYS A 61 31.05 -27.14 19.59
C LYS A 61 30.25 -25.86 19.31
N PHE A 62 28.97 -25.88 19.66
CA PHE A 62 28.11 -24.71 19.51
C PHE A 62 27.23 -24.54 20.76
N GLN A 63 26.72 -23.33 20.96
CA GLN A 63 25.76 -23.00 22.01
C GLN A 63 24.36 -22.95 21.39
N ARG A 64 23.39 -23.71 21.91
CA ARG A 64 22.00 -23.67 21.45
C ARG A 64 21.16 -22.77 22.36
N LEU A 65 20.43 -21.84 21.78
CA LEU A 65 19.32 -21.16 22.44
C LEU A 65 18.02 -21.76 21.91
N SER A 66 17.26 -22.42 22.78
CA SER A 66 15.92 -22.90 22.48
C SER A 66 14.90 -21.92 23.08
N ILE A 67 13.98 -21.45 22.26
CA ILE A 67 12.85 -20.60 22.65
C ILE A 67 11.58 -21.42 22.44
N ALA A 68 10.84 -21.69 23.49
CA ALA A 68 9.66 -22.55 23.48
C ALA A 68 8.40 -21.77 23.87
N GLY A 69 7.33 -22.00 23.12
CA GLY A 69 5.96 -21.61 23.44
C GLY A 69 5.08 -22.83 23.68
N SER A 70 3.77 -22.64 23.58
CA SER A 70 2.77 -23.72 23.73
C SER A 70 2.75 -24.64 22.51
N PHE A 71 2.89 -24.07 21.31
CA PHE A 71 2.86 -24.74 20.02
C PHE A 71 4.14 -24.57 19.22
N ILE A 72 4.99 -23.58 19.55
CA ILE A 72 6.24 -23.28 18.83
C ILE A 72 7.50 -23.69 19.58
N LEU A 73 8.52 -24.11 18.83
CA LEU A 73 9.89 -24.30 19.31
C LEU A 73 10.86 -23.72 18.28
N ILE A 74 11.71 -22.78 18.71
CA ILE A 74 12.76 -22.16 17.89
C ILE A 74 14.11 -22.51 18.49
N ASP A 75 14.91 -23.27 17.76
CA ASP A 75 16.29 -23.58 18.12
C ASP A 75 17.25 -22.68 17.31
N ILE A 76 18.16 -21.99 17.98
CA ILE A 76 19.18 -21.12 17.37
C ILE A 76 20.57 -21.61 17.80
N ASP A 77 21.39 -22.00 16.83
CA ASP A 77 22.74 -22.53 17.04
C ASP A 77 23.81 -21.45 16.85
N PHE A 78 24.61 -21.19 17.88
CA PHE A 78 25.67 -20.17 17.92
C PHE A 78 27.07 -20.81 17.93
N THR A 79 27.97 -20.39 17.03
CA THR A 79 29.41 -20.73 17.13
C THR A 79 30.13 -19.83 18.14
N GLU A 80 29.79 -18.54 18.11
CA GLU A 80 30.32 -17.48 18.96
C GLU A 80 29.15 -16.62 19.46
N ILE A 81 29.38 -15.73 20.44
CA ILE A 81 28.33 -14.91 21.07
C ILE A 81 27.46 -14.15 20.05
N ASN A 82 28.03 -13.81 18.89
CA ASN A 82 27.39 -13.01 17.84
C ASN A 82 27.25 -13.75 16.49
N LYS A 83 27.61 -15.04 16.39
CA LYS A 83 27.66 -15.76 15.11
C LYS A 83 26.75 -16.98 15.10
N ILE A 84 25.69 -16.90 14.30
CA ILE A 84 24.63 -17.91 14.19
C ILE A 84 24.87 -18.81 12.98
N ILE A 85 24.71 -20.12 13.18
CA ILE A 85 24.95 -21.16 12.17
C ILE A 85 23.63 -21.61 11.55
N LYS A 86 22.64 -21.82 12.40
CA LYS A 86 21.38 -22.44 12.02
C LYS A 86 20.25 -21.92 12.92
N VAL A 87 19.10 -21.73 12.32
CA VAL A 87 17.82 -21.58 13.00
C VAL A 87 16.94 -22.74 12.56
N SER A 88 16.20 -23.34 13.48
CA SER A 88 15.16 -24.30 13.15
C SER A 88 13.90 -24.04 13.95
N LEU A 89 12.79 -23.90 13.24
CA LEU A 89 11.45 -23.78 13.76
C LEU A 89 10.77 -25.15 13.74
N SER A 90 10.00 -25.46 14.78
CA SER A 90 9.21 -26.68 14.90
C SER A 90 7.88 -26.36 15.57
N LEU A 91 6.80 -27.01 15.13
CA LEU A 91 5.47 -26.85 15.71
C LEU A 91 4.88 -28.17 16.19
N ALA A 92 4.06 -28.13 17.23
CA ALA A 92 3.49 -29.32 17.86
C ALA A 92 2.45 -30.05 16.99
N ASN A 93 1.74 -29.34 16.11
CA ASN A 93 0.59 -29.86 15.34
C ASN A 93 0.83 -29.95 13.82
N HIS A 94 1.98 -29.49 13.32
CA HIS A 94 2.33 -29.65 11.91
C HIS A 94 2.98 -31.01 11.70
N ILE A 95 2.37 -31.86 10.89
CA ILE A 95 2.94 -33.15 10.51
C ILE A 95 3.91 -32.89 9.35
N ASP A 96 5.20 -33.05 9.61
CA ASP A 96 6.27 -33.10 8.58
C ASP A 96 6.12 -34.39 7.73
N GLU A 97 5.01 -34.54 7.01
CA GLU A 97 4.85 -35.54 5.97
C GLU A 97 4.77 -34.82 4.63
N THR A 98 5.89 -34.75 3.90
CA THR A 98 5.92 -35.20 2.50
C THR A 98 7.33 -35.17 1.89
N ASN A 99 7.66 -36.31 1.30
CA ASN A 99 8.80 -36.54 0.43
C ASN A 99 8.82 -35.57 -0.75
N GLY A 100 10.03 -35.24 -1.19
CA GLY A 100 10.33 -34.35 -2.30
C GLY A 100 9.54 -34.66 -3.57
N ASN A 101 8.67 -33.72 -3.91
CA ASN A 101 8.43 -33.25 -5.26
C ASN A 101 7.82 -31.86 -5.11
N ILE A 102 8.30 -30.92 -5.91
CA ILE A 102 7.69 -29.59 -6.06
C ILE A 102 6.37 -29.80 -6.81
N PRO A 103 5.24 -29.31 -6.30
CA PRO A 103 4.24 -28.80 -7.21
C PRO A 103 3.89 -27.36 -6.84
N ASN A 104 3.87 -26.53 -7.86
CA ASN A 104 3.06 -25.32 -7.90
C ASN A 104 1.68 -25.62 -7.30
N PHE A 105 1.07 -24.70 -6.53
CA PHE A 105 -0.33 -24.88 -6.10
C PHE A 105 -1.20 -24.89 -7.36
N ASP A 106 -1.42 -26.07 -7.94
CA ASP A 106 -2.25 -26.26 -9.12
C ASP A 106 -3.69 -26.45 -8.64
N LEU A 107 -4.58 -25.65 -9.21
CA LEU A 107 -6.02 -25.72 -8.96
C LEU A 107 -6.55 -27.13 -9.22
N LYS A 108 -5.93 -27.88 -10.15
CA LYS A 108 -6.37 -29.23 -10.52
C LYS A 108 -6.09 -30.31 -9.48
N SER A 109 -5.12 -30.12 -8.59
CA SER A 109 -4.79 -31.13 -7.58
C SER A 109 -5.48 -30.89 -6.24
N HIS A 110 -5.81 -29.64 -5.91
CA HIS A 110 -6.28 -29.28 -4.56
C HIS A 110 -7.76 -28.86 -4.50
N VAL A 111 -8.42 -28.68 -5.66
CA VAL A 111 -9.75 -28.08 -5.75
C VAL A 111 -10.68 -28.91 -6.62
N THR A 112 -11.78 -29.36 -6.05
CA THR A 112 -12.91 -29.95 -6.79
C THR A 112 -13.99 -28.89 -6.99
N ILE A 113 -14.18 -28.46 -8.23
CA ILE A 113 -15.24 -27.53 -8.61
C ILE A 113 -16.50 -28.35 -8.89
N GLY A 114 -17.50 -28.25 -8.01
CA GLY A 114 -18.78 -28.91 -8.12
C GLY A 114 -19.74 -28.23 -9.12
N GLU A 115 -20.90 -28.85 -9.33
CA GLU A 115 -21.97 -28.27 -10.15
C GLU A 115 -22.59 -27.02 -9.48
N LYS A 116 -23.22 -26.16 -10.28
CA LYS A 116 -23.90 -24.97 -9.77
C LYS A 116 -25.03 -25.37 -8.81
N ASP A 117 -25.10 -24.71 -7.66
CA ASP A 117 -26.19 -24.89 -6.71
C ASP A 117 -27.54 -24.41 -7.29
N GLU A 118 -28.65 -24.69 -6.60
CA GLU A 118 -30.00 -24.29 -7.01
C GLU A 118 -30.16 -22.76 -7.20
N GLN A 119 -29.22 -21.98 -6.66
CA GLN A 119 -29.14 -20.52 -6.76
C GLN A 119 -28.12 -20.04 -7.80
N GLY A 120 -27.47 -20.94 -8.54
CA GLY A 120 -26.53 -20.64 -9.62
C GLY A 120 -25.07 -20.42 -9.20
N ASN A 121 -24.71 -20.62 -7.92
CA ASN A 121 -23.34 -20.46 -7.41
C ASN A 121 -22.52 -21.72 -7.61
N MET A 122 -21.25 -21.58 -7.98
CA MET A 122 -20.33 -22.72 -8.09
C MET A 122 -19.76 -23.09 -6.71
N LEU A 123 -19.99 -24.33 -6.28
CA LEU A 123 -19.36 -24.86 -5.06
C LEU A 123 -17.93 -25.28 -5.37
N VAL A 124 -16.98 -24.78 -4.60
CA VAL A 124 -15.56 -25.06 -4.72
C VAL A 124 -15.13 -25.73 -3.44
N GLU A 125 -14.86 -27.01 -3.54
CA GLU A 125 -14.41 -27.84 -2.43
C GLU A 125 -12.88 -27.92 -2.43
N ILE A 126 -12.27 -27.56 -1.30
CA ILE A 126 -10.82 -27.48 -1.11
C ILE A 126 -10.39 -28.64 -0.21
N ASP A 127 -9.44 -29.46 -0.67
CA ASP A 127 -8.89 -30.52 0.17
C ASP A 127 -7.89 -29.94 1.19
N SER A 128 -8.20 -30.08 2.47
CA SER A 128 -7.35 -29.59 3.57
C SER A 128 -6.15 -30.50 3.86
N THR A 129 -6.20 -31.76 3.42
CA THR A 129 -5.19 -32.79 3.74
C THR A 129 -3.95 -32.71 2.85
N GLU A 130 -4.06 -32.09 1.69
CA GLU A 130 -2.93 -31.79 0.79
C GLU A 130 -2.44 -30.35 0.90
N ASN A 131 -2.68 -29.67 2.03
CA ASN A 131 -2.28 -28.27 2.19
C ASN A 131 -0.74 -28.12 2.24
N LYS A 132 -0.17 -27.68 1.11
CA LYS A 132 1.27 -27.38 0.96
C LYS A 132 1.60 -25.89 1.11
N LEU A 133 0.58 -25.03 1.22
CA LEU A 133 0.74 -23.58 1.36
C LEU A 133 0.77 -23.24 2.85
N THR A 134 1.96 -23.35 3.43
CA THR A 134 2.19 -23.07 4.85
C THR A 134 3.34 -22.09 4.95
N PHE A 135 3.17 -21.01 5.71
CA PHE A 135 4.27 -20.04 5.87
C PHE A 135 5.40 -20.57 6.77
N LEU A 136 5.27 -21.78 7.32
CA LEU A 136 6.18 -22.37 8.30
C LEU A 136 7.04 -23.52 7.75
N THR A 137 6.71 -24.12 6.60
CA THR A 137 7.44 -25.30 6.10
C THR A 137 8.82 -24.95 5.54
N LYS A 138 9.69 -25.96 5.58
CA LYS A 138 10.99 -25.98 4.91
C LYS A 138 10.76 -26.09 3.41
N GLY A 139 10.85 -24.97 2.70
CA GLY A 139 10.89 -24.96 1.24
C GLY A 139 11.97 -25.91 0.74
N ASN A 140 11.59 -26.88 -0.09
CA ASN A 140 12.56 -27.62 -0.88
C ASN A 140 13.03 -26.70 -2.01
N GLN A 141 14.27 -26.21 -1.88
CA GLN A 141 15.16 -25.62 -2.88
C GLN A 141 14.52 -24.75 -4.00
N GLU A 142 14.89 -23.46 -3.95
CA GLU A 142 15.04 -22.50 -5.07
C GLU A 142 13.90 -21.52 -5.42
N ALA A 143 12.67 -21.61 -4.91
CA ALA A 143 11.61 -20.64 -5.32
C ALA A 143 11.11 -19.69 -4.22
N GLU A 144 10.86 -20.17 -3.00
CA GLU A 144 10.42 -19.33 -1.88
C GLU A 144 11.24 -19.65 -0.61
N PRO A 145 11.71 -18.63 0.14
CA PRO A 145 12.54 -18.87 1.31
C PRO A 145 11.70 -19.45 2.44
N SER A 146 12.24 -20.48 3.10
CA SER A 146 11.57 -21.07 4.26
C SER A 146 11.53 -20.10 5.44
N ALA A 147 10.66 -20.36 6.41
CA ALA A 147 10.63 -19.60 7.66
C ALA A 147 12.00 -19.61 8.36
N ASP A 148 12.68 -20.76 8.33
CA ASP A 148 14.04 -20.94 8.86
C ASP A 148 15.04 -20.01 8.14
N ASP A 149 14.96 -19.91 6.81
CA ASP A 149 15.83 -19.05 6.00
C ASP A 149 15.60 -17.56 6.27
N ILE A 150 14.35 -17.14 6.50
CA ILE A 150 13.99 -15.75 6.81
C ILE A 150 14.44 -15.36 8.22
N LEU A 151 14.27 -16.26 9.19
CA LEU A 151 14.80 -16.05 10.54
C LEU A 151 16.33 -16.02 10.53
N LEU A 152 16.97 -16.92 9.78
CA LEU A 152 18.41 -16.98 9.68
C LEU A 152 18.99 -15.75 8.97
N SER A 153 18.41 -15.31 7.85
CA SER A 153 18.86 -14.11 7.13
C SER A 153 18.76 -12.85 7.97
N SER A 154 17.72 -12.72 8.78
CA SER A 154 17.57 -11.61 9.77
C SER A 154 18.68 -11.63 10.84
N LEU A 155 19.24 -12.81 11.12
CA LEU A 155 20.23 -13.07 12.16
C LEU A 155 21.68 -13.19 11.65
N GLN A 156 21.90 -13.05 10.34
CA GLN A 156 23.23 -13.01 9.73
C GLN A 156 23.83 -11.59 9.69
N ALA A 157 23.00 -10.56 9.90
CA ALA A 157 23.44 -9.18 10.00
C ALA A 157 24.13 -8.87 11.34
N GLU A 158 24.76 -7.71 11.47
CA GLU A 158 25.37 -7.27 12.75
C GLU A 158 24.32 -6.95 13.83
N LYS A 159 23.11 -6.58 13.39
CA LYS A 159 21.96 -6.20 14.22
C LYS A 159 20.82 -7.20 14.07
N LEU A 160 19.92 -7.22 15.05
CA LEU A 160 18.74 -8.11 15.07
C LEU A 160 17.75 -7.87 13.92
N GLY A 161 17.75 -6.69 13.29
CA GLY A 161 16.94 -6.41 12.11
C GLY A 161 15.46 -6.70 12.35
N LYS A 162 14.85 -7.54 11.49
CA LYS A 162 13.43 -7.91 11.60
C LYS A 162 13.16 -9.15 12.47
N PHE A 163 14.18 -9.77 13.06
CA PHE A 163 14.00 -10.91 13.95
C PHE A 163 13.04 -10.64 15.13
N PRO A 164 13.13 -9.50 15.85
CA PRO A 164 12.20 -9.22 16.96
C PRO A 164 10.75 -9.05 16.50
N PHE A 165 10.54 -8.53 15.29
CA PHE A 165 9.21 -8.44 14.69
C PHE A 165 8.64 -9.84 14.44
N ASN A 166 9.42 -10.71 13.78
CA ASN A 166 9.01 -12.10 13.52
C ASN A 166 8.77 -12.88 14.82
N LEU A 167 9.60 -12.69 15.85
CA LEU A 167 9.41 -13.31 17.16
C LEU A 167 8.13 -12.82 17.84
N LYS A 168 7.82 -11.51 17.78
CA LYS A 168 6.58 -10.93 18.33
C LYS A 168 5.35 -11.48 17.62
N PHE A 169 5.42 -11.64 16.30
CA PHE A 169 4.37 -12.27 15.50
C PHE A 169 4.12 -13.72 15.92
N LEU A 170 5.16 -14.56 15.94
CA LEU A 170 5.05 -15.97 16.35
C LEU A 170 4.55 -16.11 17.80
N ALA A 171 5.06 -15.29 18.73
CA ALA A 171 4.60 -15.29 20.11
C ALA A 171 3.15 -14.85 20.26
N THR A 172 2.67 -13.93 19.41
CA THR A 172 1.28 -13.47 19.43
C THR A 172 0.35 -14.58 18.98
N LEU A 173 0.69 -15.30 17.90
CA LEU A 173 -0.04 -16.48 17.46
C LEU A 173 -0.06 -17.56 18.55
N ASP A 174 1.11 -17.90 19.11
CA ASP A 174 1.22 -18.91 20.17
C ASP A 174 0.38 -18.58 21.42
N ARG A 175 0.41 -17.32 21.84
CA ARG A 175 -0.33 -16.83 23.01
C ARG A 175 -1.85 -16.82 22.81
N LEU A 176 -2.31 -16.56 21.58
CA LEU A 176 -3.72 -16.46 21.25
C LEU A 176 -4.32 -17.81 20.82
N SER A 177 -3.48 -18.78 20.43
CA SER A 177 -3.88 -20.15 20.16
C SER A 177 -4.45 -20.84 21.40
N SER A 178 -5.42 -21.72 21.17
CA SER A 178 -6.04 -22.51 22.23
C SER A 178 -5.96 -24.01 21.89
N THR A 179 -6.34 -24.87 22.83
CA THR A 179 -6.36 -26.32 22.60
C THR A 179 -7.33 -26.73 21.48
N ASP A 180 -8.33 -25.90 21.21
CA ASP A 180 -9.37 -26.18 20.22
C ASP A 180 -9.11 -25.47 18.88
N GLU A 181 -8.29 -24.40 18.88
CA GLU A 181 -8.01 -23.57 17.71
C GLU A 181 -6.51 -23.23 17.64
N ASP A 182 -5.81 -23.90 16.72
CA ASP A 182 -4.42 -23.60 16.38
C ASP A 182 -4.38 -22.47 15.33
N LEU A 183 -3.94 -21.27 15.74
CA LEU A 183 -3.93 -20.10 14.87
C LEU A 183 -2.90 -20.19 13.74
N PHE A 184 -1.87 -21.03 13.88
CA PHE A 184 -0.92 -21.26 12.80
C PHE A 184 -1.62 -21.99 11.64
N LEU A 185 -2.31 -23.09 11.96
CA LEU A 185 -3.11 -23.82 10.98
C LEU A 185 -4.30 -22.99 10.46
N TYR A 186 -4.88 -22.15 11.31
CA TYR A 186 -5.96 -21.25 10.92
C TYR A 186 -5.52 -20.25 9.85
N LEU A 187 -4.35 -19.64 10.03
CA LEU A 187 -3.79 -18.70 9.07
C LEU A 187 -3.40 -19.41 7.76
N ASP A 188 -2.83 -20.62 7.84
CA ASP A 188 -2.54 -21.45 6.66
C ASP A 188 -3.82 -21.77 5.87
N LYS A 189 -4.88 -22.23 6.53
CA LYS A 189 -6.19 -22.48 5.90
C LYS A 189 -6.77 -21.20 5.26
N THR A 190 -6.61 -20.06 5.93
CA THR A 190 -7.04 -18.77 5.40
C THR A 190 -6.27 -18.42 4.12
N ALA A 191 -4.95 -18.60 4.11
CA ALA A 191 -4.12 -18.37 2.95
C ALA A 191 -4.52 -19.26 1.76
N VAL A 192 -4.85 -20.53 2.01
CA VAL A 192 -5.35 -21.46 0.97
C VAL A 192 -6.65 -20.97 0.34
N ILE A 193 -7.60 -20.47 1.14
CA ILE A 193 -8.86 -19.92 0.62
C ILE A 193 -8.57 -18.72 -0.29
N LEU A 194 -7.74 -17.80 0.16
CA LEU A 194 -7.38 -16.60 -0.61
C LEU A 194 -6.62 -16.95 -1.88
N GLN A 195 -5.68 -17.91 -1.81
CA GLN A 195 -4.95 -18.41 -2.97
C GLN A 195 -5.87 -19.10 -3.97
N THR A 196 -6.86 -19.85 -3.48
CA THR A 196 -7.87 -20.48 -4.34
C THR A 196 -8.72 -19.42 -5.06
N ALA A 197 -9.15 -18.38 -4.34
CA ALA A 197 -9.88 -17.26 -4.95
C ALA A 197 -9.05 -16.58 -6.04
N TYR A 198 -7.78 -16.28 -5.76
CA TYR A 198 -6.83 -15.73 -6.74
C TYR A 198 -6.70 -16.61 -7.99
N LEU A 199 -6.48 -17.92 -7.80
CA LEU A 199 -6.27 -18.84 -8.93
C LEU A 199 -7.53 -19.06 -9.77
N LEU A 200 -8.72 -18.93 -9.20
CA LEU A 200 -9.98 -18.97 -9.96
C LEU A 200 -10.06 -17.81 -10.94
N GLU A 201 -9.64 -16.61 -10.54
CA GLU A 201 -9.63 -15.41 -11.40
C GLU A 201 -8.53 -15.47 -12.48
N THR A 202 -7.38 -16.06 -12.17
CA THR A 202 -6.28 -16.19 -13.14
C THR A 202 -6.44 -17.37 -14.11
N LYS A 203 -7.34 -18.32 -13.83
CA LYS A 203 -7.52 -19.54 -14.64
C LYS A 203 -7.91 -19.24 -16.10
N HIS A 204 -8.64 -18.14 -16.31
CA HIS A 204 -9.19 -17.77 -17.61
C HIS A 204 -8.59 -16.49 -18.19
N ASN A 205 -7.72 -15.81 -17.45
CA ASN A 205 -7.11 -14.54 -17.83
C ASN A 205 -5.57 -14.69 -17.79
N GLU A 206 -4.95 -14.75 -18.97
CA GLU A 206 -3.49 -14.87 -19.13
C GLU A 206 -2.76 -13.51 -19.09
N ASP A 207 -3.49 -12.41 -18.93
CA ASP A 207 -2.91 -11.07 -18.89
C ASP A 207 -2.03 -10.89 -17.63
N TRP A 208 -0.90 -10.23 -17.81
CA TRP A 208 0.14 -10.09 -16.78
C TRP A 208 -0.42 -9.42 -15.52
N LEU A 209 -1.35 -8.46 -15.68
CA LEU A 209 -2.07 -7.79 -14.59
C LEU A 209 -2.81 -8.77 -13.67
N TYR A 210 -3.34 -9.86 -14.20
CA TYR A 210 -3.98 -10.92 -13.41
C TYR A 210 -2.93 -11.83 -12.77
N THR A 211 -1.90 -12.23 -13.52
CA THR A 211 -0.84 -13.14 -13.03
C THR A 211 0.07 -12.53 -11.96
N GLU A 212 0.16 -11.20 -11.91
CA GLU A 212 0.85 -10.47 -10.85
C GLU A 212 -0.09 -10.07 -9.70
N GLY A 213 -1.40 -10.30 -9.82
CA GLY A 213 -2.40 -9.96 -8.82
C GLY A 213 -2.70 -8.47 -8.69
N LEU A 214 -2.43 -7.68 -9.74
CA LEU A 214 -2.66 -6.23 -9.75
C LEU A 214 -4.11 -5.86 -10.11
N TYR A 215 -4.85 -6.78 -10.73
CA TYR A 215 -6.26 -6.58 -11.11
C TYR A 215 -7.22 -7.61 -10.51
N THR A 216 -6.73 -8.65 -9.82
CA THR A 216 -7.57 -9.66 -9.15
C THR A 216 -8.28 -9.07 -7.93
N SER A 217 -9.43 -9.60 -7.55
CA SER A 217 -10.25 -9.06 -6.45
C SER A 217 -9.55 -9.14 -5.09
N VAL A 218 -8.66 -10.12 -4.90
CA VAL A 218 -7.97 -10.36 -3.62
C VAL A 218 -6.51 -9.93 -3.67
N GLY A 219 -5.87 -9.92 -4.83
CA GLY A 219 -4.41 -9.79 -4.96
C GLY A 219 -3.70 -11.14 -5.00
N LYS A 220 -2.37 -11.12 -5.18
CA LYS A 220 -1.52 -12.32 -5.20
C LYS A 220 -1.09 -12.66 -3.78
N ILE A 221 -1.30 -13.91 -3.37
CA ILE A 221 -0.94 -14.35 -2.02
C ILE A 221 0.49 -14.88 -2.03
N SER A 222 1.29 -14.44 -1.07
CA SER A 222 2.64 -14.92 -0.83
C SER A 222 2.81 -15.37 0.62
N THR A 223 3.40 -16.56 0.80
CA THR A 223 3.78 -17.07 2.11
C THR A 223 5.20 -16.63 2.44
N ASN A 224 5.32 -15.75 3.42
CA ASN A 224 6.50 -14.99 3.79
C ASN A 224 7.02 -13.99 2.74
N ASP A 225 7.69 -12.94 3.20
CA ASP A 225 8.28 -11.93 2.33
C ASP A 225 9.81 -11.90 2.45
N PRO A 226 10.56 -12.47 1.47
CA PRO A 226 12.02 -12.40 1.46
C PRO A 226 12.56 -10.98 1.44
N LYS A 227 11.91 -10.08 0.69
CA LYS A 227 12.43 -8.72 0.44
C LYS A 227 12.46 -7.91 1.73
N SER A 228 11.45 -8.09 2.57
CA SER A 228 11.35 -7.45 3.89
C SER A 228 11.85 -8.33 5.04
N SER A 229 12.20 -9.59 4.78
CA SER A 229 12.57 -10.61 5.78
C SER A 229 11.51 -10.79 6.87
N GLN A 230 10.24 -10.85 6.47
CA GLN A 230 9.10 -10.99 7.38
C GLN A 230 8.36 -12.32 7.19
N LEU A 231 7.90 -12.89 8.30
CA LEU A 231 7.09 -14.11 8.33
C LEU A 231 5.59 -13.81 8.31
N GLY A 232 4.82 -14.69 7.67
CA GLY A 232 3.36 -14.70 7.69
C GLY A 232 2.74 -14.73 6.29
N VAL A 233 1.49 -14.26 6.18
CA VAL A 233 0.72 -14.28 4.92
C VAL A 233 0.59 -12.86 4.40
N PHE A 234 1.07 -12.65 3.18
CA PHE A 234 1.08 -11.36 2.51
C PHE A 234 0.18 -11.39 1.27
N ILE A 235 -0.40 -10.24 0.98
CA ILE A 235 -1.25 -10.00 -0.18
C ILE A 235 -0.57 -8.87 -0.97
N ASP A 236 0.08 -9.24 -2.07
CA ASP A 236 0.63 -8.28 -3.03
C ASP A 236 -0.52 -7.82 -3.93
N PHE A 237 -0.90 -6.53 -3.82
CA PHE A 237 -2.11 -6.05 -4.50
C PHE A 237 -1.90 -4.83 -5.39
N TRP A 238 -0.81 -4.07 -5.25
CA TRP A 238 -0.56 -2.92 -6.12
C TRP A 238 0.93 -2.59 -6.29
N ASN A 239 1.27 -1.99 -7.42
CA ASN A 239 2.59 -1.43 -7.70
C ASN A 239 2.41 -0.12 -8.47
N ASP A 240 3.03 0.95 -8.01
CA ASP A 240 3.05 2.22 -8.73
C ASP A 240 3.72 2.06 -10.10
N PHE A 241 3.29 2.86 -11.09
CA PHE A 241 3.85 2.84 -12.45
C PHE A 241 3.94 1.45 -13.08
N ARG A 242 2.98 0.56 -12.76
CA ARG A 242 2.98 -0.86 -13.14
C ARG A 242 3.27 -1.12 -14.62
N TYR A 243 2.69 -0.35 -15.54
CA TYR A 243 2.91 -0.55 -16.97
C TYR A 243 4.35 -0.23 -17.37
N ILE A 244 4.90 0.85 -16.83
CA ILE A 244 6.29 1.26 -17.07
C ILE A 244 7.25 0.23 -16.46
N ASN A 245 6.98 -0.19 -15.23
CA ASN A 245 7.78 -1.19 -14.53
C ASN A 245 7.79 -2.54 -15.24
N HIS A 246 6.63 -2.98 -15.75
CA HIS A 246 6.50 -4.21 -16.53
C HIS A 246 7.40 -4.18 -17.78
N GLU A 247 7.35 -3.10 -18.57
CA GLU A 247 8.21 -2.93 -19.76
C GLU A 247 9.71 -2.96 -19.40
N TYR A 248 10.11 -2.34 -18.30
CA TYR A 248 11.51 -2.39 -17.84
C TYR A 248 11.95 -3.77 -17.36
N THR A 249 11.05 -4.54 -16.74
CA THR A 249 11.34 -5.93 -16.34
C THR A 249 11.44 -6.87 -17.54
N THR A 250 10.61 -6.69 -18.56
CA THR A 250 10.70 -7.46 -19.81
C THR A 250 11.98 -7.13 -20.61
N SER A 251 12.55 -5.95 -20.39
CA SER A 251 13.76 -5.47 -21.08
C SER A 251 15.09 -5.78 -20.36
N ASP A 252 15.07 -6.67 -19.35
CA ASP A 252 16.23 -7.07 -18.51
C ASP A 252 16.91 -5.91 -17.72
N SER A 253 16.31 -4.73 -17.65
CA SER A 253 16.81 -3.58 -16.90
C SER A 253 16.19 -3.51 -15.50
N SER A 254 16.48 -4.49 -14.64
CA SER A 254 15.89 -4.62 -13.29
C SER A 254 16.35 -3.57 -12.26
N THR A 255 17.17 -2.59 -12.66
CA THR A 255 17.80 -1.62 -11.74
C THR A 255 17.03 -0.32 -11.55
N LEU A 256 15.90 -0.12 -12.24
CA LEU A 256 15.15 1.15 -12.27
C LEU A 256 13.64 0.99 -12.03
N LEU A 257 13.23 0.08 -11.15
CA LEU A 257 11.82 0.00 -10.74
C LEU A 257 11.41 1.31 -10.05
N MET A 258 10.32 1.91 -10.52
CA MET A 258 9.81 3.21 -10.05
C MET A 258 8.65 3.01 -9.07
N GLY A 259 8.59 3.87 -8.04
CA GLY A 259 7.46 3.95 -7.12
C GLY A 259 7.41 2.86 -6.04
N ASN A 260 6.28 2.78 -5.33
CA ASN A 260 6.09 1.88 -4.19
C ASN A 260 5.37 0.59 -4.60
N SER A 261 5.75 -0.52 -3.96
CA SER A 261 5.00 -1.78 -4.00
C SER A 261 4.16 -1.90 -2.73
N TYR A 262 2.84 -2.05 -2.90
CA TYR A 262 1.87 -2.09 -1.82
C TYR A 262 1.48 -3.53 -1.50
N LYS A 263 1.54 -3.84 -0.20
CA LYS A 263 1.30 -5.17 0.35
C LYS A 263 0.43 -5.08 1.59
N GLY A 264 -0.51 -6.01 1.71
CA GLY A 264 -1.28 -6.25 2.92
C GLY A 264 -0.72 -7.42 3.70
N PHE A 265 -0.44 -7.25 4.97
CA PHE A 265 -0.03 -8.30 5.89
C PHE A 265 -1.24 -8.76 6.71
N LEU A 266 -1.54 -10.06 6.63
CA LEU A 266 -2.66 -10.63 7.37
C LEU A 266 -2.22 -10.97 8.80
N ASN A 267 -2.67 -10.19 9.76
CA ASN A 267 -2.25 -10.25 11.16
C ASN A 267 -3.40 -10.63 12.10
N ILE A 268 -3.09 -11.30 13.21
CA ILE A 268 -4.06 -11.65 14.25
C ILE A 268 -3.80 -10.81 15.49
N LYS A 269 -4.78 -9.99 15.86
CA LYS A 269 -4.71 -9.09 17.02
C LYS A 269 -5.64 -9.57 18.13
N ALA A 270 -5.22 -9.37 19.37
CA ALA A 270 -6.09 -9.57 20.52
C ALA A 270 -7.21 -8.51 20.50
N SER A 271 -8.45 -8.93 20.72
CA SER A 271 -9.62 -8.06 20.69
C SER A 271 -10.51 -8.29 21.91
N ASN A 272 -11.25 -7.24 22.27
CA ASN A 272 -12.31 -7.33 23.27
C ASN A 272 -13.67 -7.67 22.63
N SER A 273 -13.75 -7.66 21.29
CA SER A 273 -14.97 -8.02 20.55
C SER A 273 -15.28 -9.51 20.66
N THR A 274 -16.51 -9.90 20.35
CA THR A 274 -16.87 -11.32 20.21
C THR A 274 -16.01 -11.96 19.12
N GLN A 275 -15.38 -13.09 19.45
CA GLN A 275 -14.60 -13.86 18.48
C GLN A 275 -15.48 -14.31 17.31
N LYS A 276 -15.00 -14.09 16.09
CA LYS A 276 -15.65 -14.51 14.84
C LYS A 276 -14.86 -15.67 14.25
N ASP A 277 -15.54 -16.74 13.87
CA ASP A 277 -14.92 -17.80 13.07
C ASP A 277 -15.08 -17.47 11.57
N TYR A 278 -14.02 -16.91 11.02
CA TYR A 278 -13.89 -16.56 9.60
C TYR A 278 -13.98 -17.76 8.67
N LEU A 279 -13.50 -18.96 9.06
CA LEU A 279 -13.56 -20.16 8.23
C LEU A 279 -14.98 -20.72 8.15
N LEU A 280 -15.71 -20.72 9.27
CA LEU A 280 -17.12 -21.11 9.29
C LEU A 280 -17.98 -20.12 8.49
N GLN A 281 -17.77 -18.81 8.69
CA GLN A 281 -18.47 -17.77 7.92
C GLN A 281 -18.17 -17.86 6.43
N ASN A 282 -16.92 -18.18 6.06
CA ASN A 282 -16.52 -18.34 4.67
C ASN A 282 -17.33 -19.42 3.94
N LYS A 283 -17.65 -20.53 4.62
CA LYS A 283 -18.45 -21.62 4.06
C LYS A 283 -19.85 -21.17 3.62
N GLU A 284 -20.43 -20.20 4.33
CA GLU A 284 -21.75 -19.65 4.04
C GLU A 284 -21.68 -18.43 3.10
N SER A 285 -20.49 -17.85 2.94
CA SER A 285 -20.28 -16.61 2.18
C SER A 285 -20.19 -16.85 0.67
N ILE A 286 -20.66 -15.88 -0.10
CA ILE A 286 -20.61 -15.89 -1.56
C ILE A 286 -19.48 -14.98 -2.02
N TRP A 287 -18.52 -15.55 -2.74
CA TRP A 287 -17.39 -14.86 -3.35
C TRP A 287 -17.78 -14.45 -4.77
N LYS A 288 -17.83 -13.15 -5.03
CA LYS A 288 -18.03 -12.60 -6.38
C LYS A 288 -16.67 -12.35 -6.99
N LEU A 289 -16.24 -13.22 -7.90
CA LEU A 289 -14.90 -13.21 -8.50
C LEU A 289 -15.01 -12.95 -9.99
N VAL A 290 -13.98 -12.33 -10.56
CA VAL A 290 -13.92 -12.07 -12.00
C VAL A 290 -13.65 -13.38 -12.75
N GLY A 291 -14.64 -13.83 -13.52
CA GLY A 291 -14.57 -15.04 -14.32
C GLY A 291 -14.06 -14.79 -15.74
N ARG A 292 -14.49 -15.63 -16.68
CA ARG A 292 -14.15 -15.50 -18.10
C ARG A 292 -14.80 -14.25 -18.71
N ASP A 293 -14.07 -13.55 -19.57
CA ASP A 293 -14.54 -12.35 -20.29
C ASP A 293 -15.02 -11.22 -19.35
N GLU A 294 -14.36 -11.08 -18.18
CA GLU A 294 -14.68 -10.09 -17.13
C GLU A 294 -16.08 -10.22 -16.50
N VAL A 295 -16.76 -11.36 -16.72
CA VAL A 295 -18.07 -11.63 -16.11
C VAL A 295 -17.89 -12.03 -14.65
N ILE A 296 -18.58 -11.34 -13.74
CA ILE A 296 -18.57 -11.66 -12.31
C ILE A 296 -19.31 -12.99 -12.08
N GLU A 297 -18.60 -13.98 -11.57
CA GLU A 297 -19.14 -15.29 -11.20
C GLU A 297 -19.22 -15.43 -9.67
N SER A 298 -20.22 -16.17 -9.18
CA SER A 298 -20.45 -16.38 -7.75
C SER A 298 -19.98 -17.77 -7.32
N TYR A 299 -19.09 -17.80 -6.33
CA TYR A 299 -18.44 -19.00 -5.81
C TYR A 299 -18.72 -19.17 -4.31
N LYS A 300 -18.80 -20.42 -3.86
CA LYS A 300 -18.80 -20.79 -2.43
C LYS A 300 -17.58 -21.66 -2.17
N LEU A 301 -16.65 -21.16 -1.35
CA LEU A 301 -15.40 -21.85 -1.04
C LEU A 301 -15.55 -22.61 0.29
N ALA A 302 -15.40 -23.92 0.27
CA ALA A 302 -15.53 -24.76 1.47
C ALA A 302 -14.43 -25.83 1.53
N PHE A 303 -13.98 -26.20 2.72
CA PHE A 303 -13.07 -27.34 2.87
C PHE A 303 -13.83 -28.66 2.82
N ASN A 304 -13.26 -29.64 2.11
CA ASN A 304 -13.64 -31.04 2.10
C ASN A 304 -13.13 -31.76 3.35
N ASP A 305 -13.42 -31.19 4.51
CA ASP A 305 -13.35 -31.96 5.74
C ASP A 305 -14.57 -32.88 5.72
N GLY A 306 -14.41 -34.09 5.13
CA GLY A 306 -15.29 -35.21 5.45
C GLY A 306 -15.44 -35.30 6.98
N PRO A 307 -16.51 -35.90 7.54
CA PRO A 307 -16.70 -35.92 8.98
C PRO A 307 -15.48 -36.57 9.63
N GLN A 308 -14.55 -35.74 10.10
CA GLN A 308 -13.42 -36.20 10.87
C GLN A 308 -13.99 -37.02 12.01
N PRO A 309 -13.33 -38.12 12.42
CA PRO A 309 -13.81 -38.94 13.50
C PRO A 309 -14.07 -38.00 14.67
N LYS A 310 -15.35 -37.81 14.97
CA LYS A 310 -15.82 -37.04 16.10
C LYS A 310 -15.09 -37.62 17.31
N ALA A 311 -14.01 -36.97 17.74
CA ALA A 311 -13.71 -36.93 19.15
C ALA A 311 -15.05 -36.54 19.80
N PRO A 312 -15.60 -37.37 20.70
CA PRO A 312 -17.02 -37.49 20.90
C PRO A 312 -17.64 -36.12 21.15
N SER A 313 -18.31 -35.62 20.12
CA SER A 313 -19.10 -34.41 20.15
C SER A 313 -20.34 -34.71 20.99
N THR A 314 -20.23 -34.53 22.29
CA THR A 314 -21.38 -34.38 23.16
C THR A 314 -21.50 -32.92 23.57
N ALA A 315 -22.63 -32.34 23.16
CA ALA A 315 -23.21 -31.07 23.58
C ALA A 315 -22.60 -29.80 22.96
N THR A 316 -23.39 -29.18 22.07
CA THR A 316 -23.61 -27.72 22.00
C THR A 316 -22.41 -26.85 22.39
N SER A 317 -21.67 -26.34 21.41
CA SER A 317 -20.65 -25.30 21.59
C SER A 317 -21.28 -23.92 21.90
N SER A 318 -22.15 -23.89 22.89
CA SER A 318 -22.29 -22.78 23.84
C SER A 318 -21.54 -23.12 25.13
N ILE A 319 -20.33 -23.66 25.00
CA ILE A 319 -19.40 -23.78 26.13
C ILE A 319 -18.52 -22.55 26.07
N LYS A 320 -18.94 -21.53 26.84
CA LYS A 320 -18.00 -20.63 27.51
C LYS A 320 -17.02 -21.54 28.26
N SER A 321 -15.89 -21.85 27.64
CA SER A 321 -14.78 -22.43 28.38
C SER A 321 -14.41 -21.37 29.42
N SER A 322 -14.52 -21.76 30.68
CA SER A 322 -14.24 -20.89 31.83
C SER A 322 -12.73 -20.80 32.10
N ASN A 323 -11.91 -20.97 31.05
CA ASN A 323 -10.54 -20.52 31.08
C ASN A 323 -10.55 -19.00 30.94
N LYS A 324 -10.38 -18.31 32.06
CA LYS A 324 -10.22 -16.85 32.19
C LYS A 324 -9.08 -16.24 31.36
N ASN A 325 -8.43 -16.99 30.48
CA ASN A 325 -7.22 -16.60 29.77
C ASN A 325 -7.33 -16.60 28.23
N ASN A 326 -8.44 -17.02 27.60
CA ASN A 326 -8.57 -16.87 26.15
C ASN A 326 -9.05 -15.45 25.84
N SER A 327 -8.12 -14.57 25.50
CA SER A 327 -8.44 -13.31 24.86
C SER A 327 -9.05 -13.60 23.50
N ASN A 328 -10.23 -13.03 23.21
CA ASN A 328 -10.77 -13.07 21.86
C ASN A 328 -9.75 -12.46 20.90
N TRP A 329 -9.78 -12.87 19.64
CA TRP A 329 -8.88 -12.36 18.61
C TRP A 329 -9.68 -11.96 17.37
N ILE A 330 -9.08 -11.11 16.55
CA ILE A 330 -9.65 -10.61 15.30
C ILE A 330 -8.59 -10.65 14.20
N LEU A 331 -9.02 -10.90 12.97
CA LEU A 331 -8.17 -10.84 11.80
C LEU A 331 -8.08 -9.38 11.33
N SER A 332 -6.87 -8.90 11.10
CA SER A 332 -6.59 -7.54 10.63
C SER A 332 -5.69 -7.57 9.39
N LEU A 333 -5.90 -6.60 8.51
CA LEU A 333 -5.05 -6.36 7.35
C LEU A 333 -4.18 -5.13 7.63
N ASP A 334 -2.90 -5.36 7.90
CA ASP A 334 -1.91 -4.32 8.13
C ASP A 334 -1.26 -3.92 6.79
N LEU A 335 -1.30 -2.65 6.42
CA LEU A 335 -0.75 -2.14 5.16
C LEU A 335 0.71 -1.72 5.35
N ASN A 336 1.57 -2.08 4.40
CA ASN A 336 2.97 -1.68 4.44
C ASN A 336 3.18 -0.16 4.22
N TYR A 337 2.26 0.47 3.50
CA TYR A 337 2.18 1.92 3.30
C TYR A 337 0.77 2.41 3.63
N PRO A 338 0.64 3.62 4.21
CA PRO A 338 -0.66 4.19 4.49
C PRO A 338 -1.41 4.52 3.20
N VAL A 339 -2.71 4.23 3.18
CA VAL A 339 -3.62 4.57 2.08
C VAL A 339 -4.59 5.64 2.57
N PHE A 340 -4.66 6.77 1.86
CA PHE A 340 -5.56 7.88 2.21
C PHE A 340 -6.95 7.60 1.66
N VAL A 341 -7.90 7.32 2.53
CA VAL A 341 -9.29 6.96 2.16
C VAL A 341 -10.27 7.92 2.83
N HIS A 342 -11.38 8.26 2.16
CA HIS A 342 -12.46 9.02 2.80
C HIS A 342 -13.12 8.22 3.93
N LEU A 343 -13.38 8.90 5.06
CA LEU A 343 -14.06 8.28 6.20
C LEU A 343 -15.42 7.65 5.83
N GLN A 344 -16.21 8.32 4.97
CA GLN A 344 -17.53 7.83 4.53
C GLN A 344 -17.50 6.41 3.99
N VAL A 345 -16.46 6.07 3.25
CA VAL A 345 -16.31 4.77 2.61
C VAL A 345 -16.11 3.68 3.65
N LEU A 346 -15.30 3.95 4.66
CA LEU A 346 -15.09 3.01 5.77
C LEU A 346 -16.38 2.83 6.58
N GLU A 347 -17.10 3.91 6.85
CA GLU A 347 -18.40 3.87 7.54
C GLU A 347 -19.45 3.11 6.74
N PHE A 348 -19.52 3.31 5.42
CA PHE A 348 -20.42 2.61 4.52
C PHE A 348 -20.14 1.09 4.50
N LEU A 349 -18.85 0.70 4.50
CA LEU A 349 -18.42 -0.69 4.59
C LEU A 349 -18.64 -1.32 5.99
N GLY A 350 -19.09 -0.54 6.98
CA GLY A 350 -19.27 -0.99 8.35
C GLY A 350 -17.96 -1.33 9.06
N ILE A 351 -16.86 -0.68 8.65
CA ILE A 351 -15.53 -0.87 9.24
C ILE A 351 -15.38 0.15 10.36
N THR A 352 -15.46 -0.33 11.60
CA THR A 352 -15.42 0.52 12.79
C THR A 352 -14.11 0.47 13.54
N ASP A 353 -13.30 -0.56 13.29
CA ASP A 353 -12.03 -0.80 13.98
C ASP A 353 -10.88 -0.76 12.95
N TYR A 354 -10.17 0.37 12.95
CA TYR A 354 -9.07 0.65 12.05
C TYR A 354 -8.01 1.53 12.74
N GLU A 355 -6.77 1.42 12.29
CA GLU A 355 -5.65 2.22 12.80
C GLU A 355 -5.25 3.29 11.78
N LYS A 356 -4.97 4.50 12.30
CA LYS A 356 -4.46 5.62 11.52
C LYS A 356 -2.94 5.72 11.71
N SER A 357 -2.22 6.17 10.68
CA SER A 357 -0.82 6.52 10.84
C SER A 357 -0.65 7.71 11.79
N ASN A 358 0.24 7.58 12.77
CA ASN A 358 0.63 8.67 13.68
C ASN A 358 1.85 9.45 13.18
N GLU A 359 2.52 8.99 12.12
CA GLU A 359 3.71 9.64 11.58
C GLU A 359 3.33 10.74 10.59
N LYS A 360 4.09 11.86 10.60
CA LYS A 360 4.02 12.86 9.54
C LYS A 360 4.53 12.24 8.23
N ILE A 361 3.62 11.69 7.47
CA ILE A 361 3.89 11.12 6.15
C ILE A 361 4.16 12.26 5.18
N ILE A 362 4.99 12.02 4.16
CA ILE A 362 5.40 13.01 3.14
C ILE A 362 4.20 13.70 2.47
N ASP A 363 3.02 13.06 2.47
CA ASP A 363 1.79 13.56 1.85
C ASP A 363 0.75 14.10 2.86
N SER A 364 1.03 14.09 4.17
CA SER A 364 0.07 14.58 5.17
C SER A 364 -0.33 16.03 4.88
N ASP A 365 0.63 16.87 4.52
CA ASP A 365 0.41 18.30 4.25
C ASP A 365 -0.56 18.57 3.08
N LEU A 366 -0.70 17.63 2.13
CA LEU A 366 -1.67 17.74 1.04
C LEU A 366 -3.07 17.40 1.55
N PHE A 367 -3.23 16.21 2.12
CA PHE A 367 -4.53 15.71 2.54
C PHE A 367 -5.07 16.50 3.74
N ASP A 368 -4.22 16.98 4.64
CA ASP A 368 -4.60 17.86 5.74
C ASP A 368 -5.22 19.18 5.22
N LYS A 369 -4.65 19.76 4.17
CA LYS A 369 -5.20 20.99 3.56
C LYS A 369 -6.51 20.75 2.81
N LEU A 370 -6.62 19.61 2.13
CA LEU A 370 -7.86 19.19 1.49
C LEU A 370 -8.96 18.98 2.56
N ASN A 371 -8.63 18.38 3.70
CA ASN A 371 -9.53 18.22 4.83
C ASN A 371 -9.97 19.57 5.47
N ASP A 372 -9.07 20.56 5.52
CA ASP A 372 -9.35 21.85 6.17
C ASP A 372 -10.23 22.79 5.33
N SER A 373 -10.11 22.74 4.00
CA SER A 373 -10.66 23.77 3.12
C SER A 373 -11.47 23.25 1.94
N ASN A 374 -11.50 21.93 1.70
CA ASN A 374 -12.08 21.26 0.52
C ASN A 374 -11.58 21.79 -0.84
N GLU A 375 -10.65 22.75 -0.82
CA GLU A 375 -10.10 23.42 -1.98
C GLU A 375 -8.61 23.69 -1.76
N TYR A 376 -7.76 23.21 -2.67
CA TYR A 376 -6.34 23.48 -2.65
C TYR A 376 -5.92 24.24 -3.90
N ASN A 377 -5.59 25.52 -3.72
CA ASN A 377 -5.19 26.43 -4.79
C ASN A 377 -3.67 26.56 -4.84
N TYR A 378 -3.07 26.30 -6.00
CA TYR A 378 -1.62 26.40 -6.23
C TYR A 378 -1.32 27.01 -7.59
N ASN A 379 -0.14 27.62 -7.77
CA ASN A 379 0.30 28.11 -9.09
C ASN A 379 1.13 27.03 -9.79
N SER A 380 0.63 26.50 -10.89
CA SER A 380 1.26 25.45 -11.67
C SER A 380 2.23 25.97 -12.72
N GLY A 381 3.46 25.44 -12.72
CA GLY A 381 4.53 25.80 -13.66
C GLY A 381 4.46 25.07 -15.02
N ILE A 382 3.26 24.82 -15.54
CA ILE A 382 3.07 24.06 -16.80
C ILE A 382 3.69 24.79 -17.98
N ASN A 383 3.52 26.11 -18.05
CA ASN A 383 4.25 27.00 -18.93
C ASN A 383 5.33 27.75 -18.14
N LYS A 384 6.57 27.69 -18.62
CA LYS A 384 7.72 28.39 -17.99
C LYS A 384 7.55 29.91 -17.99
N ASP A 385 6.73 30.43 -18.91
CA ASP A 385 6.55 31.86 -19.15
C ASP A 385 5.21 32.41 -18.59
N SER A 386 4.24 31.56 -18.23
CA SER A 386 2.99 31.94 -17.55
C SER A 386 2.52 30.82 -16.58
N PRO A 387 2.51 31.04 -15.26
CA PRO A 387 2.03 30.03 -14.31
C PRO A 387 0.50 29.91 -14.39
N SER A 388 0.00 28.73 -14.75
CA SER A 388 -1.44 28.43 -14.73
C SER A 388 -1.92 28.23 -13.29
N LYS A 389 -3.11 28.71 -12.92
CA LYS A 389 -3.67 28.43 -11.59
C LYS A 389 -4.21 27.00 -11.53
N LEU A 390 -3.71 26.20 -10.61
CA LEU A 390 -4.23 24.88 -10.30
C LEU A 390 -5.23 24.99 -9.14
N HIS A 391 -6.45 24.55 -9.38
CA HIS A 391 -7.53 24.46 -8.42
C HIS A 391 -7.84 22.98 -8.19
N ILE A 392 -7.62 22.47 -6.99
CA ILE A 392 -8.07 21.12 -6.62
C ILE A 392 -9.30 21.31 -5.75
N THR A 393 -10.45 20.84 -6.17
CA THR A 393 -11.70 20.96 -5.41
C THR A 393 -12.25 19.59 -5.06
N GLN A 394 -12.91 19.48 -3.92
CA GLN A 394 -13.58 18.26 -3.48
C GLN A 394 -15.04 18.57 -3.23
N GLN A 395 -15.92 17.99 -4.05
CA GLN A 395 -17.36 18.15 -3.87
C GLN A 395 -17.86 17.29 -2.70
N ILE A 396 -17.09 16.25 -2.33
CA ILE A 396 -17.35 15.36 -1.21
C ILE A 396 -16.83 15.99 0.08
N SER A 397 -17.73 16.32 1.00
CA SER A 397 -17.47 17.11 2.21
C SER A 397 -16.91 16.30 3.39
N GLN A 398 -15.96 15.37 3.16
CA GLN A 398 -15.46 14.46 4.21
C GLN A 398 -13.93 14.27 4.24
N GLU A 399 -13.43 14.06 5.46
CA GLU A 399 -12.01 13.93 5.79
C GLU A 399 -11.36 12.66 5.19
N TYR A 400 -10.16 12.82 4.62
CA TYR A 400 -9.23 11.74 4.27
C TYR A 400 -8.48 11.26 5.50
N ILE A 401 -8.39 9.95 5.65
CA ILE A 401 -7.72 9.29 6.77
C ILE A 401 -6.55 8.45 6.23
N PRO A 402 -5.32 8.60 6.79
CA PRO A 402 -4.18 7.75 6.45
C PRO A 402 -4.32 6.39 7.15
N LEU A 403 -4.89 5.43 6.45
CA LEU A 403 -5.21 4.09 6.96
C LEU A 403 -3.96 3.20 6.96
N THR A 404 -3.63 2.58 8.10
CA THR A 404 -2.49 1.64 8.23
C THR A 404 -2.91 0.22 8.56
N SER A 405 -4.05 0.04 9.22
CA SER A 405 -4.57 -1.30 9.54
C SER A 405 -6.10 -1.28 9.56
N VAL A 406 -6.70 -2.39 9.14
CA VAL A 406 -8.16 -2.58 9.17
C VAL A 406 -8.50 -3.93 9.79
N SER A 407 -9.37 -3.95 10.79
CA SER A 407 -9.95 -5.18 11.31
C SER A 407 -11.03 -5.70 10.35
N LEU A 408 -10.91 -6.96 9.94
CA LEU A 408 -11.80 -7.59 8.98
C LEU A 408 -13.05 -8.15 9.67
N ASN A 409 -14.21 -7.85 9.11
CA ASN A 409 -15.49 -8.42 9.57
C ASN A 409 -15.76 -9.81 9.01
N SER A 410 -15.31 -10.07 7.77
CA SER A 410 -15.38 -11.32 7.02
C SER A 410 -14.18 -11.37 6.06
N LEU A 411 -13.76 -12.56 5.62
CA LEU A 411 -12.73 -12.72 4.58
C LEU A 411 -13.18 -12.15 3.24
N THR A 412 -14.47 -12.22 2.93
CA THR A 412 -15.03 -11.67 1.68
C THR A 412 -14.91 -10.15 1.60
N ASN A 413 -14.70 -9.44 2.72
CA ASN A 413 -14.48 -7.99 2.69
C ASN A 413 -13.22 -7.62 1.90
N LEU A 414 -12.25 -8.54 1.75
CA LEU A 414 -11.05 -8.30 0.94
C LEU A 414 -11.38 -8.04 -0.54
N ILE A 415 -12.43 -8.69 -1.08
CA ILE A 415 -12.91 -8.49 -2.45
C ILE A 415 -13.30 -7.04 -2.70
N GLN A 416 -13.79 -6.34 -1.65
CA GLN A 416 -14.18 -4.93 -1.72
C GLN A 416 -13.03 -4.00 -1.37
N LEU A 417 -12.28 -4.33 -0.32
CA LEU A 417 -11.22 -3.48 0.22
C LEU A 417 -10.01 -3.36 -0.70
N ILE A 418 -9.61 -4.43 -1.36
CA ILE A 418 -8.42 -4.40 -2.21
C ILE A 418 -8.63 -3.51 -3.44
N PRO A 419 -9.71 -3.64 -4.23
CA PRO A 419 -10.01 -2.69 -5.31
C PRO A 419 -10.18 -1.25 -4.82
N LEU A 420 -10.80 -1.07 -3.65
CA LEU A 420 -10.95 0.24 -3.02
C LEU A 420 -9.58 0.90 -2.79
N PHE A 421 -8.65 0.19 -2.17
CA PHE A 421 -7.31 0.71 -1.89
C PHE A 421 -6.57 1.06 -3.18
N ARG A 422 -6.70 0.25 -4.23
CA ARG A 422 -6.10 0.57 -5.54
C ARG A 422 -6.64 1.89 -6.10
N ASN A 423 -7.94 2.11 -6.05
CA ASN A 423 -8.55 3.36 -6.52
C ASN A 423 -7.97 4.58 -5.79
N TYR A 424 -7.88 4.52 -4.45
CA TYR A 424 -7.35 5.60 -3.63
C TYR A 424 -5.84 5.78 -3.78
N ILE A 425 -5.07 4.73 -4.02
CA ILE A 425 -3.64 4.84 -4.33
C ILE A 425 -3.43 5.59 -5.65
N VAL A 426 -4.17 5.25 -6.70
CA VAL A 426 -4.10 5.94 -7.99
C VAL A 426 -4.50 7.41 -7.83
N LEU A 427 -5.61 7.69 -7.12
CA LEU A 427 -6.01 9.07 -6.82
C LEU A 427 -4.90 9.84 -6.09
N ALA A 428 -4.28 9.24 -5.07
CA ALA A 428 -3.19 9.88 -4.34
C ALA A 428 -1.99 10.16 -5.26
N ASN A 429 -1.65 9.25 -6.17
CA ASN A 429 -0.58 9.46 -7.14
C ASN A 429 -0.89 10.60 -8.12
N LEU A 430 -2.11 10.68 -8.65
CA LEU A 430 -2.56 11.78 -9.52
C LEU A 430 -2.46 13.14 -8.80
N LEU A 431 -2.90 13.21 -7.55
CA LEU A 431 -2.81 14.45 -6.76
C LEU A 431 -1.35 14.81 -6.45
N ARG A 432 -0.49 13.82 -6.16
CA ARG A 432 0.94 14.04 -5.93
C ARG A 432 1.64 14.58 -7.18
N THR A 433 1.35 14.06 -8.37
CA THR A 433 1.99 14.51 -9.62
C THR A 433 1.61 15.94 -9.97
N LEU A 434 0.36 16.33 -9.73
CA LEU A 434 -0.09 17.72 -9.88
C LEU A 434 0.71 18.73 -9.02
N ILE A 435 1.17 18.32 -7.83
CA ILE A 435 1.85 19.21 -6.88
C ILE A 435 3.38 19.17 -7.04
N LYS A 436 3.96 18.02 -7.39
CA LYS A 436 5.42 17.86 -7.44
C LYS A 436 6.11 18.56 -8.63
N GLU A 437 5.48 18.67 -9.81
CA GLU A 437 6.12 19.37 -10.95
C GLU A 437 6.15 20.91 -10.78
N THR A 438 5.37 21.46 -9.84
CA THR A 438 5.21 22.90 -9.67
C THR A 438 6.19 23.47 -8.64
N ALA A 439 6.73 22.62 -7.75
CA ALA A 439 7.89 22.90 -6.92
C ALA A 439 9.17 22.50 -7.68
N SER A 440 9.84 23.45 -8.31
CA SER A 440 11.08 23.23 -9.06
C SER A 440 12.17 22.52 -8.24
N ASN A 441 12.30 21.20 -8.43
CA ASN A 441 13.55 20.44 -8.30
C ASN A 441 13.43 19.14 -9.11
N PRO A 442 14.34 18.88 -10.07
CA PRO A 442 14.37 17.62 -10.78
C PRO A 442 14.99 16.54 -9.87
N PHE A 443 14.43 15.33 -9.93
CA PHE A 443 14.89 14.09 -9.27
C PHE A 443 14.77 14.02 -7.74
N ILE A 444 13.74 13.32 -7.28
CA ILE A 444 13.92 12.33 -6.21
C ILE A 444 13.19 11.06 -6.64
N PHE A 445 13.90 10.22 -7.40
CA PHE A 445 13.76 8.77 -7.27
C PHE A 445 14.19 8.44 -5.85
N VAL A 446 13.27 7.96 -5.01
CA VAL A 446 13.64 7.45 -3.70
C VAL A 446 14.15 6.02 -3.88
N GLY A 447 15.47 5.89 -3.96
CA GLY A 447 16.21 4.64 -3.98
C GLY A 447 17.63 4.87 -3.43
N ILE A 448 17.76 4.69 -2.11
CA ILE A 448 18.93 4.27 -1.30
C ILE A 448 20.34 4.75 -1.72
N ASN A 449 20.99 5.44 -0.78
CA ASN A 449 22.43 5.74 -0.62
C ASN A 449 23.09 6.72 -1.61
N GLY A 450 23.07 8.00 -1.23
CA GLY A 450 23.97 9.01 -1.79
C GLY A 450 23.99 10.27 -0.93
N VAL A 451 25.15 10.56 -0.34
CA VAL A 451 25.47 11.68 0.54
C VAL A 451 24.72 12.98 0.20
N SER A 452 23.94 13.47 1.17
CA SER A 452 23.40 14.83 1.21
C SER A 452 24.56 15.83 1.15
N THR A 453 24.68 16.54 0.03
CA THR A 453 25.42 17.81 0.01
C THR A 453 24.45 18.92 0.38
N ARG A 454 24.81 19.62 1.45
CA ARG A 454 24.05 20.73 2.05
C ARG A 454 23.80 21.86 1.06
N ALA A 455 22.59 22.41 1.16
CA ALA A 455 22.22 23.82 1.02
C ALA A 455 23.18 24.77 0.26
N GLY A 456 22.67 25.34 -0.83
CA GLY A 456 22.79 26.79 -1.05
C GLY A 456 24.03 27.33 -1.77
N GLU A 457 24.61 26.64 -2.74
CA GLU A 457 25.55 27.28 -3.67
C GLU A 457 24.82 27.70 -4.96
N MET A 458 24.61 29.01 -5.14
CA MET A 458 24.23 29.57 -6.44
C MET A 458 25.29 29.23 -7.48
N SER A 459 24.87 28.78 -8.66
CA SER A 459 25.77 28.48 -9.77
C SER A 459 26.59 29.72 -10.17
N THR A 460 27.83 29.50 -10.61
CA THR A 460 28.77 30.55 -11.02
C THR A 460 28.23 31.43 -12.15
N GLU A 461 27.31 30.90 -12.94
CA GLU A 461 26.69 31.57 -14.07
C GLU A 461 25.62 32.58 -13.65
N THR A 462 24.80 32.28 -12.62
CA THR A 462 23.87 33.26 -12.04
C THR A 462 24.60 34.34 -11.26
N LYS A 463 25.71 34.01 -10.57
CA LYS A 463 26.59 35.01 -9.93
C LYS A 463 27.15 36.02 -10.93
N ASN A 464 27.61 35.55 -12.11
CA ASN A 464 28.13 36.42 -13.16
C ASN A 464 27.05 37.30 -13.81
N ARG A 465 25.83 36.77 -13.98
CA ARG A 465 24.68 37.57 -14.45
C ARG A 465 24.26 38.64 -13.43
N LEU A 466 24.29 38.34 -12.13
CA LEU A 466 23.99 39.29 -11.06
C LEU A 466 25.04 40.41 -10.97
N LYS A 467 26.34 40.06 -11.03
CA LYS A 467 27.45 41.06 -11.08
C LYS A 467 27.35 41.96 -12.30
N ALA A 468 27.02 41.39 -13.47
CA ALA A 468 26.85 42.15 -14.71
C ALA A 468 25.61 43.07 -14.67
N SER A 469 24.50 42.62 -14.07
CA SER A 469 23.26 43.41 -13.97
C SER A 469 23.38 44.58 -12.99
N LEU A 470 24.13 44.40 -11.88
CA LEU A 470 24.32 45.43 -10.84
C LEU A 470 25.54 46.34 -11.07
N LYS A 471 26.35 46.11 -12.12
CA LYS A 471 27.59 46.87 -12.43
C LYS A 471 28.52 47.03 -11.22
N LEU A 472 28.68 45.96 -10.43
CA LEU A 472 29.57 45.97 -9.27
C LEU A 472 31.03 45.78 -9.72
N PRO A 473 32.02 46.44 -9.09
CA PRO A 473 33.45 46.20 -9.35
C PRO A 473 33.87 44.76 -9.02
N ASP A 474 34.91 44.25 -9.70
CA ASP A 474 35.37 42.86 -9.55
C ASP A 474 35.92 42.50 -8.16
N ASP A 475 36.21 43.50 -7.31
CA ASP A 475 36.76 43.34 -5.96
C ASP A 475 35.72 43.06 -4.85
N VAL A 476 34.43 42.91 -5.19
CA VAL A 476 33.38 42.58 -4.20
C VAL A 476 33.39 41.09 -3.86
N THR A 477 33.68 40.77 -2.60
CA THR A 477 33.76 39.40 -2.06
C THR A 477 32.39 38.77 -1.83
N ASP A 478 32.30 37.43 -1.93
CA ASP A 478 31.05 36.65 -1.85
C ASP A 478 30.23 36.89 -0.56
N GLU A 479 30.85 37.26 0.56
CA GLU A 479 30.16 37.61 1.81
C GLU A 479 29.35 38.92 1.70
N GLU A 480 29.82 39.91 0.93
CA GLU A 480 29.11 41.18 0.74
C GLU A 480 27.89 41.02 -0.20
N LEU A 481 27.96 40.07 -1.14
CA LEU A 481 26.85 39.71 -2.03
C LEU A 481 25.72 38.98 -1.30
N MET A 482 26.03 38.13 -0.32
CA MET A 482 25.01 37.51 0.54
C MET A 482 24.36 38.52 1.49
N GLY A 483 25.06 39.60 1.85
CA GLY A 483 24.51 40.72 2.62
C GLY A 483 23.42 41.52 1.88
N LEU A 484 23.45 41.53 0.55
CA LEU A 484 22.45 42.24 -0.28
C LEU A 484 21.14 41.47 -0.47
N SER A 485 21.16 40.13 -0.42
CA SER A 485 19.94 39.31 -0.41
C SER A 485 19.16 39.39 0.90
N ALA A 486 19.76 39.88 1.98
CA ALA A 486 19.10 40.05 3.28
C ALA A 486 18.40 41.42 3.44
N VAL A 487 18.57 42.36 2.49
CA VAL A 487 18.04 43.74 2.60
C VAL A 487 16.79 43.97 1.73
N SER A 488 16.42 43.05 0.84
CA SER A 488 15.19 43.16 0.04
C SER A 488 13.90 42.91 0.82
N ASP A 489 13.96 42.23 1.97
CA ASP A 489 12.76 41.80 2.69
C ASP A 489 12.24 42.83 3.71
N ASN A 490 12.89 43.99 3.85
CA ASN A 490 12.46 45.06 4.76
C ASN A 490 12.67 46.47 4.17
N SER A 491 11.92 46.85 3.14
CA SER A 491 11.69 48.27 2.84
C SER A 491 10.32 48.53 2.20
N ALA A 492 9.31 48.64 3.06
CA ALA A 492 8.11 49.42 2.77
C ALA A 492 8.51 50.91 2.66
N PHE A 493 8.82 51.39 1.46
CA PHE A 493 8.90 52.82 1.17
C PHE A 493 8.24 53.17 -0.17
N SER A 494 6.99 53.60 -0.02
CA SER A 494 6.28 54.63 -0.77
C SER A 494 7.10 55.41 -1.81
N THR A 495 6.79 55.19 -3.09
CA THR A 495 6.86 56.24 -4.11
C THR A 495 5.56 56.22 -4.89
N ALA A 496 4.67 57.14 -4.48
CA ALA A 496 3.50 57.56 -5.21
C ALA A 496 3.87 57.98 -6.65
N GLN A 497 3.42 57.21 -7.64
CA GLN A 497 3.31 57.71 -9.01
C GLN A 497 2.01 58.49 -9.16
N ILE A 498 2.19 59.80 -9.09
CA ILE A 498 1.42 60.92 -9.65
C ILE A 498 0.20 60.51 -10.51
N ASN A 499 -0.97 60.83 -9.97
CA ASN A 499 -2.25 60.97 -10.65
C ASN A 499 -2.17 61.72 -11.99
N LYS A 500 -2.74 61.13 -13.04
CA LYS A 500 -3.42 61.88 -14.12
C LYS A 500 -4.90 61.50 -14.12
N PRO A 501 -5.82 62.47 -14.26
CA PRO A 501 -7.25 62.23 -14.11
C PRO A 501 -7.82 61.71 -15.42
N ASN A 502 -8.20 60.43 -15.47
CA ASN A 502 -9.14 59.98 -16.48
C ASN A 502 -10.56 60.17 -15.93
N THR A 503 -11.25 61.09 -16.57
CA THR A 503 -12.68 61.36 -16.51
C THR A 503 -13.46 60.04 -16.55
N VAL A 504 -14.10 59.70 -15.43
CA VAL A 504 -15.12 58.65 -15.39
C VAL A 504 -16.33 59.17 -16.16
N ASP A 505 -16.55 58.61 -17.33
CA ASP A 505 -17.68 58.93 -18.21
C ASP A 505 -18.94 58.22 -17.68
N LEU A 506 -19.83 59.00 -17.06
CA LEU A 506 -21.07 58.51 -16.44
C LEU A 506 -22.10 57.97 -17.46
N THR A 507 -21.83 58.05 -18.77
CA THR A 507 -22.69 57.48 -19.82
C THR A 507 -22.45 55.99 -20.08
N SER A 508 -21.32 55.41 -19.64
CA SER A 508 -21.11 53.95 -19.77
C SER A 508 -21.85 53.14 -18.70
N PHE A 509 -22.30 53.79 -17.62
CA PHE A 509 -23.01 53.12 -16.51
C PHE A 509 -24.54 53.02 -16.71
N MET A 510 -25.09 53.75 -17.69
CA MET A 510 -26.54 53.79 -17.94
C MET A 510 -27.00 52.95 -19.16
N ASN A 511 -26.08 52.32 -19.89
CA ASN A 511 -26.41 51.51 -21.06
C ASN A 511 -26.37 49.98 -20.82
N ASP A 512 -26.19 49.51 -19.57
CA ASP A 512 -26.36 48.09 -19.20
C ASP A 512 -27.84 47.71 -19.07
N GLY A 513 -28.56 47.88 -20.18
CA GLY A 513 -29.93 47.40 -20.36
C GLY A 513 -29.97 46.39 -21.49
N LEU A 514 -30.01 45.10 -21.12
CA LEU A 514 -30.41 43.95 -21.95
C LEU A 514 -29.55 43.70 -23.19
N SER A 515 -28.44 42.99 -23.01
CA SER A 515 -27.79 42.20 -24.08
C SER A 515 -27.22 40.96 -23.43
N GLU A 516 -27.41 39.80 -24.07
CA GLU A 516 -26.90 38.50 -23.65
C GLU A 516 -25.43 38.60 -23.25
N VAL A 517 -25.09 38.04 -22.08
CA VAL A 517 -23.72 38.03 -21.56
C VAL A 517 -22.90 37.04 -22.41
N GLU A 518 -22.35 37.53 -23.53
CA GLU A 518 -21.15 36.94 -24.11
C GLU A 518 -20.05 37.05 -23.04
N LYS A 519 -19.55 35.90 -22.57
CA LYS A 519 -18.35 35.84 -21.72
C LYS A 519 -17.25 36.67 -22.39
N PRO A 520 -16.57 37.58 -21.68
CA PRO A 520 -15.43 38.31 -22.26
C PRO A 520 -14.38 37.30 -22.75
N PRO A 521 -13.65 37.60 -23.84
CA PRO A 521 -12.58 36.70 -24.31
C PRO A 521 -11.56 36.56 -23.19
N ALA A 522 -11.37 35.32 -22.72
CA ALA A 522 -10.41 34.98 -21.67
C ALA A 522 -9.03 35.50 -22.07
N SER A 523 -8.38 36.22 -21.15
CA SER A 523 -7.03 36.73 -21.38
C SER A 523 -6.01 35.61 -21.17
N ILE A 524 -4.82 35.74 -21.76
CA ILE A 524 -3.69 34.79 -21.56
C ILE A 524 -3.32 34.64 -20.06
N GLU A 525 -3.74 35.58 -19.20
CA GLU A 525 -3.55 35.54 -17.74
C GLU A 525 -4.55 34.61 -17.00
N ASP A 526 -5.52 34.02 -17.71
CA ASP A 526 -6.59 33.19 -17.13
C ASP A 526 -6.36 31.68 -17.30
N SER A 527 -5.14 31.23 -17.63
CA SER A 527 -4.88 29.78 -17.73
C SER A 527 -5.08 29.10 -16.37
N TYR A 528 -5.93 28.07 -16.35
CA TYR A 528 -6.24 27.33 -15.15
C TYR A 528 -6.41 25.84 -15.42
N ILE A 529 -6.20 25.03 -14.39
CA ILE A 529 -6.56 23.62 -14.35
C ILE A 529 -7.34 23.40 -13.07
N SER A 530 -8.53 22.83 -13.20
CA SER A 530 -9.38 22.39 -12.12
C SER A 530 -9.40 20.87 -12.09
N PHE A 531 -9.11 20.28 -10.94
CA PHE A 531 -9.26 18.85 -10.67
C PHE A 531 -10.35 18.70 -9.61
N SER A 532 -11.40 17.95 -9.89
CA SER A 532 -12.45 17.65 -8.91
C SER A 532 -12.73 16.17 -8.78
N LEU A 533 -12.85 15.74 -7.51
CA LEU A 533 -13.49 14.48 -7.16
C LEU A 533 -14.99 14.77 -7.00
N ASP A 534 -15.78 14.27 -7.94
CA ASP A 534 -17.19 14.62 -8.08
C ASP A 534 -18.07 13.74 -7.18
N ASP A 535 -17.91 12.42 -7.26
CA ASP A 535 -18.70 11.45 -6.49
C ASP A 535 -18.00 10.09 -6.35
N ILE A 536 -18.50 9.24 -5.46
CA ILE A 536 -18.07 7.85 -5.25
C ILE A 536 -19.27 6.94 -5.53
N ASP A 537 -19.16 6.07 -6.53
CA ASP A 537 -20.23 5.12 -6.85
C ASP A 537 -20.22 3.93 -5.88
N TYR A 538 -21.01 4.04 -4.81
CA TYR A 538 -21.22 2.99 -3.82
C TYR A 538 -22.03 1.78 -4.33
N CYS A 539 -22.66 1.88 -5.51
CA CYS A 539 -23.40 0.77 -6.13
C CYS A 539 -22.49 -0.14 -6.97
N SER A 540 -21.35 0.37 -7.43
CA SER A 540 -20.33 -0.43 -8.11
C SER A 540 -19.70 -1.47 -7.18
N SER A 541 -19.26 -2.60 -7.73
CA SER A 541 -18.57 -3.66 -6.96
C SER A 541 -17.20 -3.23 -6.42
N THR A 542 -16.63 -2.18 -7.00
CA THR A 542 -15.25 -1.72 -6.81
C THR A 542 -15.16 -0.32 -6.21
N TYR A 543 -16.28 0.31 -5.88
CA TYR A 543 -16.38 1.68 -5.37
C TYR A 543 -15.66 2.68 -6.27
N ASP A 544 -16.15 2.79 -7.50
CA ASP A 544 -15.57 3.61 -8.55
C ASP A 544 -15.53 5.08 -8.13
N LEU A 545 -14.37 5.73 -8.32
CA LEU A 545 -14.19 7.16 -8.06
C LEU A 545 -14.48 7.94 -9.34
N LEU A 546 -15.42 8.90 -9.29
CA LEU A 546 -15.77 9.75 -10.43
C LEU A 546 -15.01 11.07 -10.35
N ILE A 547 -14.20 11.35 -11.36
CA ILE A 547 -13.26 12.48 -11.39
C ILE A 547 -13.51 13.29 -12.65
N SER A 548 -13.49 14.61 -12.52
CA SER A 548 -13.44 15.54 -13.64
C SER A 548 -12.21 16.44 -13.57
N ILE A 549 -11.64 16.69 -14.75
CA ILE A 549 -10.54 17.64 -14.94
C ILE A 549 -10.95 18.58 -16.05
N ASP A 550 -11.02 19.86 -15.74
CA ASP A 550 -11.31 20.92 -16.69
C ASP A 550 -10.21 21.98 -16.66
N GLY A 551 -9.99 22.67 -17.77
CA GLY A 551 -8.97 23.70 -17.78
C GLY A 551 -8.84 24.44 -19.09
N LEU A 552 -8.27 25.64 -18.97
CA LEU A 552 -7.93 26.50 -20.09
C LEU A 552 -6.40 26.64 -20.14
N LEU A 553 -5.78 26.15 -21.20
CA LEU A 553 -4.33 26.21 -21.40
C LEU A 553 -3.96 26.96 -22.67
N VAL A 554 -2.72 27.43 -22.75
CA VAL A 554 -2.17 28.07 -23.95
C VAL A 554 -1.19 27.09 -24.61
N ASN A 555 -1.44 26.73 -25.87
CA ASN A 555 -0.61 25.78 -26.63
C ASN A 555 0.69 26.42 -27.15
N SER A 556 1.55 25.60 -27.78
CA SER A 556 2.82 26.03 -28.39
C SER A 556 2.69 27.08 -29.51
N LYS A 557 1.46 27.35 -29.99
CA LYS A 557 1.12 28.34 -31.01
C LYS A 557 0.43 29.60 -30.44
N ASP A 558 0.44 29.77 -29.12
CA ASP A 558 -0.26 30.84 -28.38
C ASP A 558 -1.80 30.83 -28.55
N GLU A 559 -2.40 29.68 -28.89
CA GLU A 559 -3.86 29.52 -28.94
C GLU A 559 -4.39 28.95 -27.61
N LEU A 560 -5.56 29.43 -27.20
CA LEU A 560 -6.27 28.90 -26.03
C LEU A 560 -6.92 27.56 -26.37
N VAL A 561 -6.62 26.55 -25.55
CA VAL A 561 -7.18 25.20 -25.62
C VAL A 561 -7.98 24.97 -24.35
N ASP A 562 -9.30 24.88 -24.51
CA ASP A 562 -10.22 24.42 -23.49
C ASP A 562 -10.29 22.89 -23.52
N PHE A 563 -10.28 22.25 -22.35
CA PHE A 563 -10.46 20.81 -22.24
C PHE A 563 -11.31 20.47 -21.03
N GLU A 564 -12.21 19.51 -21.22
CA GLU A 564 -12.97 18.87 -20.14
C GLU A 564 -12.85 17.36 -20.31
N VAL A 565 -12.39 16.68 -19.26
CA VAL A 565 -12.25 15.22 -19.23
C VAL A 565 -12.91 14.69 -17.97
N LYS A 566 -13.91 13.83 -18.17
CA LYS A 566 -14.57 13.05 -17.12
C LYS A 566 -14.20 11.58 -17.24
N PHE A 567 -13.71 11.00 -16.15
CA PHE A 567 -13.32 9.60 -16.10
C PHE A 567 -13.59 8.99 -14.73
N LYS A 568 -13.57 7.66 -14.68
CA LYS A 568 -13.71 6.91 -13.44
C LYS A 568 -12.50 6.03 -13.16
N ILE A 569 -12.13 5.89 -11.90
CA ILE A 569 -11.12 4.92 -11.45
C ILE A 569 -11.85 3.70 -10.90
N SER A 570 -11.66 2.54 -11.54
CA SER A 570 -12.24 1.26 -11.14
C SER A 570 -11.15 0.21 -11.02
N ASN A 571 -10.99 -0.34 -9.81
CA ASN A 571 -9.93 -1.30 -9.48
C ASN A 571 -8.51 -0.82 -9.90
N GLY A 572 -8.23 0.47 -9.76
CA GLY A 572 -6.97 1.12 -10.18
C GLY A 572 -6.82 1.38 -11.68
N VAL A 573 -7.83 1.09 -12.50
CA VAL A 573 -7.83 1.40 -13.95
C VAL A 573 -8.73 2.61 -14.22
N MET A 574 -8.18 3.60 -14.91
CA MET A 574 -8.93 4.77 -15.37
C MET A 574 -9.68 4.43 -16.65
N SER A 575 -10.99 4.66 -16.68
CA SER A 575 -11.84 4.43 -17.84
C SER A 575 -12.79 5.60 -18.06
N LYS A 576 -13.21 5.80 -19.32
CA LYS A 576 -14.16 6.86 -19.65
C LYS A 576 -15.53 6.51 -19.06
N ILE A 577 -16.23 7.51 -18.53
CA ILE A 577 -17.64 7.39 -18.16
C ILE A 577 -18.43 7.30 -19.47
N LYS A 578 -19.06 6.15 -19.74
CA LYS A 578 -19.91 6.01 -20.92
C LYS A 578 -21.22 6.77 -20.66
N PRO A 579 -21.75 7.51 -21.65
CA PRO A 579 -22.95 8.34 -21.47
C PRO A 579 -24.26 7.55 -21.26
N ASP A 580 -24.23 6.22 -21.11
CA ASP A 580 -25.43 5.43 -20.77
C ASP A 580 -25.89 5.63 -19.31
N ASP A 581 -25.07 6.26 -18.47
CA ASP A 581 -25.39 6.58 -17.06
C ASP A 581 -25.86 8.05 -16.84
N GLN A 582 -26.07 8.81 -17.92
CA GLN A 582 -26.70 10.14 -17.84
C GLN A 582 -27.85 10.23 -18.84
N GLU A 583 -29.08 10.10 -18.35
CA GLU A 583 -30.24 10.63 -19.06
C GLU A 583 -30.04 12.16 -19.19
N ASP A 584 -29.96 12.63 -20.44
CA ASP A 584 -30.01 14.03 -20.89
C ASP A 584 -28.73 14.88 -20.79
N VAL A 585 -27.79 14.75 -21.75
CA VAL A 585 -27.08 15.92 -22.32
C VAL A 585 -26.87 15.76 -23.85
N ASN A 586 -27.02 16.88 -24.55
CA ASN A 586 -27.23 17.08 -25.99
C ASN A 586 -26.11 16.63 -26.95
N MET A 587 -26.54 16.51 -28.21
CA MET A 587 -25.79 16.31 -29.46
C MET A 587 -24.65 17.31 -29.69
N ASP A 588 -23.67 16.85 -30.48
CA ASP A 588 -22.58 17.58 -31.15
C ASP A 588 -21.26 17.79 -30.38
N ASP A 589 -20.69 16.74 -29.79
CA ASP A 589 -19.25 16.71 -29.49
C ASP A 589 -18.45 16.10 -30.66
N ASP A 590 -17.58 16.93 -31.24
CA ASP A 590 -16.72 16.61 -32.38
C ASP A 590 -15.93 15.29 -32.18
N ASN A 591 -15.92 14.42 -33.20
CA ASN A 591 -15.17 13.15 -33.18
C ASN A 591 -13.66 13.30 -32.83
N GLU A 592 -13.08 14.50 -32.98
CA GLU A 592 -11.68 14.78 -32.62
C GLU A 592 -11.46 14.97 -31.11
N SER A 593 -12.42 15.54 -30.37
CA SER A 593 -12.31 15.71 -28.91
C SER A 593 -12.41 14.36 -28.19
N ILE A 594 -13.24 13.46 -28.71
CA ILE A 594 -13.40 12.10 -28.21
C ILE A 594 -12.09 11.30 -28.30
N ASP A 595 -11.34 11.43 -29.40
CA ASP A 595 -10.04 10.75 -29.59
C ASP A 595 -8.94 11.35 -28.68
N LYS A 596 -8.93 12.67 -28.45
CA LYS A 596 -7.99 13.32 -27.52
C LYS A 596 -8.25 12.90 -26.06
N ASN A 597 -9.51 12.90 -25.63
CA ASN A 597 -9.87 12.48 -24.27
C ASN A 597 -9.52 11.00 -24.03
N GLU A 598 -9.72 10.13 -25.04
CA GLU A 598 -9.32 8.72 -24.94
C GLU A 598 -7.79 8.56 -24.87
N LYS A 599 -7.03 9.32 -25.68
CA LYS A 599 -5.55 9.35 -25.61
C LYS A 599 -5.06 9.86 -24.25
N PHE A 600 -5.73 10.87 -23.69
CA PHE A 600 -5.44 11.40 -22.37
C PHE A 600 -5.63 10.34 -21.28
N ILE A 601 -6.79 9.67 -21.24
CA ILE A 601 -7.07 8.61 -20.24
C ILE A 601 -6.08 7.43 -20.39
N LYS A 602 -5.75 7.03 -21.62
CA LYS A 602 -4.73 5.99 -21.87
C LYS A 602 -3.34 6.42 -21.39
N GLY A 603 -2.95 7.68 -21.65
CA GLY A 603 -1.71 8.25 -21.17
C GLY A 603 -1.63 8.28 -19.63
N LEU A 604 -2.73 8.64 -18.97
CA LEU A 604 -2.84 8.63 -17.52
C LEU A 604 -2.70 7.22 -16.95
N ASN A 605 -3.34 6.21 -17.54
CA ASN A 605 -3.20 4.81 -17.09
C ASN A 605 -1.75 4.33 -17.08
N VAL A 606 -0.94 4.78 -18.04
CA VAL A 606 0.46 4.37 -18.14
C VAL A 606 1.36 5.17 -17.20
N THR A 607 1.14 6.48 -17.09
CA THR A 607 2.09 7.40 -16.47
C THR A 607 1.69 7.92 -15.10
N GLU A 608 0.40 7.91 -14.75
CA GLU A 608 -0.19 8.51 -13.55
C GLU A 608 0.22 9.99 -13.34
N ASP A 609 0.61 10.67 -14.43
CA ASP A 609 1.15 12.03 -14.44
C ASP A 609 0.27 12.96 -15.29
N ILE A 610 -0.61 13.70 -14.62
CA ILE A 610 -1.58 14.57 -15.30
C ILE A 610 -0.88 15.62 -16.15
N ILE A 611 0.18 16.24 -15.64
CA ILE A 611 0.82 17.37 -16.30
C ILE A 611 1.55 16.92 -17.57
N LYS A 612 2.28 15.81 -17.52
CA LYS A 612 2.98 15.31 -18.72
C LYS A 612 2.01 14.89 -19.81
N VAL A 613 0.91 14.25 -19.45
CA VAL A 613 -0.08 13.81 -20.45
C VAL A 613 -0.84 15.02 -21.02
N LEU A 614 -1.16 16.03 -20.22
CA LEU A 614 -1.74 17.28 -20.73
C LEU A 614 -0.81 17.96 -21.74
N LYS A 615 0.50 18.04 -21.44
CA LYS A 615 1.50 18.57 -22.37
C LYS A 615 1.49 17.81 -23.70
N TYR A 616 1.53 16.48 -23.65
CA TYR A 616 1.60 15.64 -24.84
C TYR A 616 0.31 15.64 -25.70
N VAL A 617 -0.87 15.72 -25.08
CA VAL A 617 -2.15 15.59 -25.80
C VAL A 617 -2.70 16.93 -26.26
N TYR A 618 -2.52 18.00 -25.48
CA TYR A 618 -3.17 19.29 -25.70
C TYR A 618 -2.21 20.45 -26.02
N LEU A 619 -0.91 20.33 -25.71
CA LEU A 619 0.06 21.43 -25.88
C LEU A 619 1.10 21.24 -26.99
N ASP A 620 1.34 20.00 -27.45
CA ASP A 620 2.24 19.68 -28.58
C ASP A 620 1.67 20.07 -29.96
#